data_AF-B0KSX9-F1
#
_entry.id   AF-B0KSX9-F1
#
_cell.length_a   1.000
_cell.length_b   1.000
_cell.length_c   1.000
_cell.angle_alpha   90.00
_cell.angle_beta   90.00
_cell.angle_gamma   90.00
#
_symmetry.space_group_name_H-M   'P 1'
#
loop_
_entity.id
_entity.type
_entity.pdbx_description
1 polymer ?
#
loop_
_entity_poly.entity_id
_entity_poly.type
_entity_poly.pdbx_seq_one_letter_code
_entity_poly.pdbx_strand_id
1 'polypeptide(L)'
;MSFIPSCDDRDDAIRSLSEIYGVTSRDIERVLGSSRVKDMATFGHQIESAGFRDEVGRQLRASPRGDITHAFYYHSTSYGGCSSWFDEGLHGSSLGVGCFLDKITELLPPELHLECRQAAKRIVERRSNDEGTTASQCGPYAWNTFTAASFSESGQSFRVPEAIRDLGVRSPDGEEVDLPAIIRDRLKPVVVKFKGEITDIVDYCVTLWGYLLSDDGELHLLHTFHGDGLSIPKEDIVALIDVS
;
A
#
# COMPACT_ATOMS: atom_id res chain seq x y z
N MET A 1 -0.63 24.85 6.18
CA MET A 1 -0.81 23.52 5.55
C MET A 1 -1.77 22.74 6.42
N SER A 2 -2.79 22.11 5.84
CA SER A 2 -3.64 21.19 6.57
C SER A 2 -2.83 19.94 6.92
N PHE A 3 -3.02 19.39 8.11
CA PHE A 3 -2.46 18.11 8.52
C PHE A 3 -2.95 16.99 7.59
N ILE A 4 -2.07 16.03 7.27
CA ILE A 4 -2.40 14.81 6.51
C ILE A 4 -1.99 13.61 7.38
N PRO A 5 -2.95 12.79 7.84
CA PRO A 5 -2.66 11.58 8.60
C PRO A 5 -1.70 10.63 7.88
N SER A 6 -0.84 9.96 8.65
CA SER A 6 0.04 8.87 8.24
C SER A 6 0.22 7.82 9.34
N CYS A 7 0.94 6.75 9.01
CA CYS A 7 1.33 5.70 9.94
C CYS A 7 2.75 5.22 9.60
N ASP A 8 3.72 6.13 9.71
CA ASP A 8 5.15 5.82 9.56
C ASP A 8 5.64 4.92 10.70
N ASP A 9 5.16 5.21 11.92
CA ASP A 9 5.44 4.47 13.15
C ASP A 9 4.31 4.67 14.18
N ARG A 10 4.53 4.17 15.41
CA ARG A 10 3.60 4.27 16.53
C ARG A 10 3.25 5.72 16.89
N ASP A 11 4.24 6.59 16.98
CA ASP A 11 4.04 7.98 17.41
C ASP A 11 3.27 8.76 16.33
N ASP A 12 3.58 8.49 15.07
CA ASP A 12 2.87 9.05 13.93
C ASP A 12 1.40 8.59 13.88
N ALA A 13 1.12 7.31 14.10
CA ALA A 13 -0.25 6.79 14.18
C ALA A 13 -1.04 7.41 15.33
N ILE A 14 -0.43 7.59 16.51
CA ILE A 14 -1.04 8.26 17.66
C ILE A 14 -1.35 9.73 17.32
N ARG A 15 -0.40 10.44 16.69
CA ARG A 15 -0.59 11.82 16.24
C ARG A 15 -1.72 11.91 15.22
N SER A 16 -1.75 11.04 14.23
CA SER A 16 -2.80 10.95 13.21
C SER A 16 -4.18 10.76 13.82
N LEU A 17 -4.35 9.80 14.74
CA LEU A 17 -5.61 9.62 15.45
C LEU A 17 -5.97 10.84 16.31
N SER A 18 -5.00 11.48 16.96
CA SER A 18 -5.27 12.67 17.78
C SER A 18 -5.84 13.82 16.94
N GLU A 19 -5.29 14.06 15.75
CA GLU A 19 -5.76 15.07 14.82
C GLU A 19 -7.12 14.70 14.20
N ILE A 20 -7.32 13.42 13.85
CA ILE A 20 -8.59 12.93 13.29
C ILE A 20 -9.74 13.08 14.29
N TYR A 21 -9.52 12.74 15.55
CA TYR A 21 -10.54 12.87 16.59
C TYR A 21 -10.59 14.26 17.22
N GLY A 22 -9.66 15.16 16.93
CA GLY A 22 -9.57 16.49 17.54
C GLY A 22 -9.29 16.45 19.05
N VAL A 23 -8.46 15.49 19.49
CA VAL A 23 -8.08 15.24 20.88
C VAL A 23 -6.56 15.28 21.05
N THR A 24 -6.04 15.13 22.26
CA THR A 24 -4.58 15.10 22.47
C THR A 24 -4.02 13.68 22.26
N SER A 25 -2.73 13.57 21.92
CA SER A 25 -2.03 12.28 21.88
C SER A 25 -2.14 11.52 23.21
N ARG A 26 -2.17 12.23 24.34
CA ARG A 26 -2.38 11.66 25.67
C ARG A 26 -3.76 11.01 25.83
N ASP A 27 -4.79 11.56 25.18
CA ASP A 27 -6.12 10.95 25.18
C ASP A 27 -6.12 9.64 24.41
N ILE A 28 -5.42 9.59 23.27
CA ILE A 28 -5.22 8.36 22.47
C ILE A 28 -4.48 7.31 23.31
N GLU A 29 -3.36 7.66 23.94
CA GLU A 29 -2.61 6.76 24.82
C GLU A 29 -3.44 6.24 25.98
N ARG A 30 -4.28 7.08 26.59
CA ARG A 30 -5.20 6.67 27.65
C ARG A 30 -6.17 5.59 27.15
N VAL A 31 -6.72 5.75 25.95
CA VAL A 31 -7.62 4.78 25.33
C VAL A 31 -6.88 3.48 24.98
N LEU A 32 -5.67 3.57 24.44
CA LEU A 32 -4.80 2.40 24.22
C LEU A 32 -4.51 1.62 25.51
N GLY A 33 -4.45 2.31 26.66
CA GLY A 33 -4.26 1.72 27.98
C GLY A 33 -5.52 1.08 28.58
N SER A 34 -6.69 1.29 27.99
CA SER A 34 -7.97 0.81 28.52
C SER A 34 -8.11 -0.70 28.37
N SER A 35 -8.33 -1.42 29.48
CA SER A 35 -8.52 -2.87 29.46
C SER A 35 -9.65 -3.27 28.51
N ARG A 36 -10.76 -2.52 28.52
CA ARG A 36 -11.91 -2.78 27.64
C ARG A 36 -11.55 -2.68 26.16
N VAL A 37 -10.74 -1.71 25.76
CA VAL A 37 -10.33 -1.54 24.35
C VAL A 37 -9.39 -2.66 23.94
N LYS A 38 -8.46 -3.04 24.82
CA LYS A 38 -7.57 -4.18 24.60
C LYS A 38 -8.34 -5.49 24.49
N ASP A 39 -9.30 -5.73 25.38
CA ASP A 39 -10.14 -6.93 25.37
C ASP A 39 -10.91 -7.05 24.04
N MET A 40 -11.47 -5.94 23.55
CA MET A 40 -12.13 -5.87 22.25
C MET A 40 -11.17 -6.02 21.07
N ALA A 41 -9.90 -5.64 21.23
CA ALA A 41 -8.89 -5.78 20.17
C ALA A 41 -8.25 -7.19 20.13
N THR A 42 -8.56 -8.06 21.10
CA THR A 42 -8.05 -9.45 21.17
C THR A 42 -8.39 -10.24 19.90
N PHE A 43 -9.51 -9.93 19.26
CA PHE A 43 -9.89 -10.54 17.99
C PHE A 43 -9.97 -9.47 16.91
N GLY A 44 -9.17 -9.58 15.84
CA GLY A 44 -9.08 -8.56 14.79
C GLY A 44 -10.45 -8.07 14.30
N HIS A 45 -11.34 -8.98 13.89
CA HIS A 45 -12.69 -8.65 13.40
C HIS A 45 -13.55 -7.79 14.35
N GLN A 46 -13.24 -7.75 15.66
CA GLN A 46 -13.94 -6.90 16.61
C GLN A 46 -13.52 -5.43 16.51
N ILE A 47 -12.31 -5.13 16.05
CA ILE A 47 -11.83 -3.76 15.81
C ILE A 47 -12.64 -3.10 14.67
N GLU A 48 -13.05 -3.88 13.68
CA GLU A 48 -13.90 -3.43 12.57
C GLU A 48 -15.37 -3.21 13.00
N SER A 49 -15.76 -3.68 14.19
CA SER A 49 -17.16 -3.63 14.63
C SER A 49 -17.60 -2.21 15.01
N ALA A 50 -18.90 -1.93 14.79
CA ALA A 50 -19.51 -0.69 15.29
C ALA A 50 -19.32 -0.52 16.81
N GLY A 51 -19.36 -1.62 17.58
CA GLY A 51 -19.17 -1.59 19.02
C GLY A 51 -17.79 -1.07 19.43
N PHE A 52 -16.73 -1.42 18.70
CA PHE A 52 -15.38 -0.88 18.97
C PHE A 52 -15.32 0.62 18.72
N ARG A 53 -15.90 1.07 17.60
CA ARG A 53 -15.97 2.50 17.24
C ARG A 53 -16.72 3.31 18.28
N ASP A 54 -17.87 2.82 18.73
CA ASP A 54 -18.67 3.46 19.77
C ASP A 54 -17.91 3.56 21.10
N GLU A 55 -17.17 2.52 21.46
CA GLU A 55 -16.40 2.49 22.70
C GLU A 55 -15.22 3.47 22.67
N VAL A 56 -14.46 3.51 21.56
CA VAL A 56 -13.38 4.49 21.36
C VAL A 56 -13.95 5.91 21.40
N GLY A 57 -15.01 6.18 20.62
CA GLY A 57 -15.65 7.50 20.58
C GLY A 57 -16.17 7.94 21.95
N ARG A 58 -16.75 7.02 22.73
CA ARG A 58 -17.22 7.27 24.10
C ARG A 58 -16.07 7.63 25.05
N GLN A 59 -14.94 6.93 24.97
CA GLN A 59 -13.78 7.22 25.83
C GLN A 59 -13.03 8.50 25.45
N LEU A 60 -12.99 8.84 24.15
CA LEU A 60 -12.44 10.09 23.66
C LEU A 60 -13.40 11.27 23.82
N ARG A 61 -14.71 11.00 23.94
CA ARG A 61 -15.79 12.00 23.85
C ARG A 61 -15.72 12.78 22.53
N ALA A 62 -15.38 12.08 21.46
CA ALA A 62 -15.15 12.65 20.14
C ALA A 62 -15.51 11.65 19.04
N SER A 63 -15.69 12.15 17.83
CA SER A 63 -15.86 11.36 16.60
C SER A 63 -14.82 11.79 15.57
N PRO A 64 -14.47 10.92 14.59
CA PRO A 64 -13.62 11.32 13.48
C PRO A 64 -14.14 12.57 12.76
N ARG A 65 -13.23 13.47 12.44
CA ARG A 65 -13.49 14.70 11.71
C ARG A 65 -13.68 14.43 10.22
N GLY A 66 -14.84 14.80 9.69
CA GLY A 66 -15.17 14.62 8.27
C GLY A 66 -14.48 15.59 7.31
N ASP A 67 -13.79 16.63 7.81
CA ASP A 67 -13.02 17.55 6.97
C ASP A 67 -11.63 17.01 6.56
N ILE A 68 -11.22 15.86 7.10
CA ILE A 68 -10.01 15.16 6.70
C ILE A 68 -10.35 14.18 5.58
N THR A 69 -9.95 14.54 4.37
CA THR A 69 -10.29 13.80 3.14
C THR A 69 -9.09 13.09 2.51
N HIS A 70 -7.88 13.30 3.03
CA HIS A 70 -6.66 12.72 2.48
C HIS A 70 -5.79 12.15 3.58
N ALA A 71 -5.07 11.08 3.27
CA ALA A 71 -4.07 10.44 4.11
C ALA A 71 -2.84 10.08 3.28
N PHE A 72 -1.75 9.73 3.97
CA PHE A 72 -0.62 9.07 3.35
C PHE A 72 -0.82 7.56 3.29
N TYR A 73 -0.44 7.00 2.15
CA TYR A 73 -0.45 5.59 1.84
C TYR A 73 0.95 5.15 1.38
N TYR A 74 1.18 3.85 1.44
CA TYR A 74 2.50 3.25 1.22
C TYR A 74 2.38 2.18 0.13
N HIS A 75 3.05 2.35 -1.01
CA HIS A 75 3.09 1.36 -2.09
C HIS A 75 4.46 0.67 -2.10
N SER A 76 4.48 -0.66 -1.97
CA SER A 76 5.69 -1.46 -2.06
C SER A 76 6.01 -1.82 -3.50
N THR A 77 7.25 -1.59 -3.94
CA THR A 77 7.71 -1.91 -5.30
C THR A 77 9.23 -2.11 -5.33
N SER A 78 9.81 -2.31 -6.52
CA SER A 78 11.25 -2.24 -6.75
C SER A 78 11.58 -1.18 -7.80
N TYR A 79 12.76 -0.57 -7.68
CA TYR A 79 13.20 0.50 -8.59
C TYR A 79 14.72 0.50 -8.80
N GLY A 80 15.19 1.30 -9.76
CA GLY A 80 16.61 1.44 -10.07
C GLY A 80 17.45 2.24 -9.08
N GLY A 81 16.92 2.64 -7.91
CA GLY A 81 17.66 3.41 -6.91
C GLY A 81 17.77 4.91 -7.19
N CYS A 82 17.02 5.44 -8.16
CA CYS A 82 16.98 6.85 -8.51
C CYS A 82 15.55 7.40 -8.45
N SER A 83 15.37 8.59 -7.88
CA SER A 83 14.04 9.21 -7.74
C SER A 83 13.38 9.52 -9.09
N SER A 84 14.16 9.72 -10.15
CA SER A 84 13.62 9.93 -11.51
C SER A 84 12.80 8.74 -12.03
N TRP A 85 12.92 7.57 -11.40
CA TRP A 85 12.08 6.41 -11.69
C TRP A 85 10.59 6.71 -11.52
N PHE A 86 10.24 7.69 -10.69
CA PHE A 86 8.87 8.09 -10.38
C PHE A 86 8.52 9.48 -10.95
N ASP A 87 9.26 9.96 -11.97
CA ASP A 87 8.98 11.25 -12.61
C ASP A 87 7.59 11.32 -13.27
N GLU A 88 7.08 10.16 -13.68
CA GLU A 88 5.74 9.99 -14.30
C GLU A 88 4.65 9.70 -13.25
N GLY A 89 5.01 9.65 -11.96
CA GLY A 89 4.12 9.26 -10.86
C GLY A 89 4.06 7.74 -10.60
N LEU A 90 3.08 7.32 -9.79
CA LEU A 90 2.72 5.91 -9.62
C LEU A 90 1.51 5.58 -10.50
N HIS A 91 1.69 4.72 -11.48
CA HIS A 91 0.62 4.36 -12.40
C HIS A 91 -0.30 3.26 -11.86
N GLY A 92 -1.56 3.26 -12.32
CA GLY A 92 -2.45 2.11 -12.17
C GLY A 92 -1.90 0.87 -12.88
N SER A 93 -2.36 -0.32 -12.50
CA SER A 93 -1.74 -1.62 -12.82
C SER A 93 -1.48 -1.83 -14.32
N SER A 94 -2.43 -1.47 -15.19
CA SER A 94 -2.29 -1.64 -16.65
C SER A 94 -1.19 -0.80 -17.27
N LEU A 95 -1.09 0.47 -16.87
CA LEU A 95 -0.03 1.36 -17.35
C LEU A 95 1.29 1.07 -16.62
N GLY A 96 1.21 0.83 -15.31
CA GLY A 96 2.33 0.57 -14.43
C GLY A 96 3.14 -0.65 -14.85
N VAL A 97 2.51 -1.76 -15.24
CA VAL A 97 3.26 -2.94 -15.72
C VAL A 97 4.03 -2.64 -17.00
N GLY A 98 3.45 -1.84 -17.92
CA GLY A 98 4.09 -1.44 -19.16
C GLY A 98 5.31 -0.55 -18.90
N CYS A 99 5.11 0.52 -18.14
CA CYS A 99 6.18 1.45 -17.77
C CYS A 99 7.28 0.76 -16.96
N PHE A 100 6.93 -0.18 -16.06
CA PHE A 100 7.91 -0.97 -15.33
C PHE A 100 8.75 -1.81 -16.27
N LEU A 101 8.12 -2.56 -17.18
CA LEU A 101 8.82 -3.35 -18.19
C LEU A 101 9.73 -2.49 -19.06
N ASP A 102 9.28 -1.30 -19.48
CA ASP A 102 10.13 -0.37 -20.26
C ASP A 102 11.38 0.04 -19.47
N LYS A 103 11.26 0.31 -18.17
CA LYS A 103 12.38 0.67 -17.29
C LYS A 103 13.33 -0.50 -17.02
N ILE A 104 12.87 -1.74 -17.12
CA ILE A 104 13.69 -2.94 -16.92
C ILE A 104 14.00 -3.68 -18.23
N THR A 105 13.68 -3.09 -19.38
CA THR A 105 13.80 -3.72 -20.69
C THR A 105 15.24 -4.13 -20.99
N GLU A 106 16.23 -3.37 -20.53
CA GLU A 106 17.65 -3.71 -20.66
C GLU A 106 18.07 -4.97 -19.86
N LEU A 107 17.25 -5.41 -18.89
CA LEU A 107 17.47 -6.66 -18.16
C LEU A 107 16.98 -7.89 -18.94
N LEU A 108 16.27 -7.69 -20.05
CA LEU A 108 15.70 -8.73 -20.89
C LEU A 108 16.43 -8.84 -22.24
N PRO A 109 16.53 -10.04 -22.83
CA PRO A 109 16.98 -10.20 -24.21
C PRO A 109 16.11 -9.36 -25.18
N PRO A 110 16.70 -8.60 -26.12
CA PRO A 110 15.99 -7.71 -27.05
C PRO A 110 14.80 -8.33 -27.77
N GLU A 111 14.95 -9.57 -28.21
CA GLU A 111 13.95 -10.34 -28.92
C GLU A 111 12.70 -10.65 -28.09
N LEU A 112 12.79 -10.60 -26.75
CA LEU A 112 11.67 -10.89 -25.84
C LEU A 112 10.91 -9.62 -25.42
N HIS A 113 11.43 -8.42 -25.71
CA HIS A 113 10.87 -7.16 -25.20
C HIS A 113 9.40 -6.95 -25.56
N LEU A 114 9.03 -7.18 -26.83
CA LEU A 114 7.66 -6.98 -27.29
C LEU A 114 6.71 -8.05 -26.74
N GLU A 115 7.15 -9.31 -26.75
CA GLU A 115 6.34 -10.44 -26.26
C GLU A 115 6.06 -10.31 -24.76
N CYS A 116 7.07 -10.00 -23.96
CA CYS A 116 6.93 -9.78 -22.51
C CYS A 116 5.91 -8.67 -22.21
N ARG A 117 5.98 -7.54 -22.93
CA ARG A 117 5.02 -6.44 -22.76
C ARG A 117 3.59 -6.85 -23.08
N GLN A 118 3.38 -7.58 -24.17
CA GLN A 118 2.05 -8.03 -24.55
C GLN A 118 1.51 -9.08 -23.57
N ALA A 119 2.35 -10.03 -23.15
CA ALA A 119 1.98 -11.08 -22.22
C ALA A 119 1.64 -10.50 -20.83
N ALA A 120 2.44 -9.57 -20.32
CA ALA A 120 2.18 -8.91 -19.05
C ALA A 120 0.86 -8.12 -19.05
N LYS A 121 0.55 -7.41 -20.14
CA LYS A 121 -0.76 -6.75 -20.30
C LYS A 121 -1.94 -7.73 -20.25
N ARG A 122 -1.83 -8.87 -20.95
CA ARG A 122 -2.86 -9.93 -20.90
C ARG A 122 -3.02 -10.53 -19.51
N ILE A 123 -1.92 -10.66 -18.75
CA ILE A 123 -1.98 -11.16 -17.37
C ILE A 123 -2.70 -10.16 -16.47
N VAL A 124 -2.40 -8.86 -16.58
CA VAL A 124 -3.15 -7.82 -15.86
C VAL A 124 -4.63 -7.89 -16.22
N GLU A 125 -4.98 -7.93 -17.51
CA GLU A 125 -6.36 -8.04 -17.98
C GLU A 125 -7.09 -9.26 -17.40
N ARG A 126 -6.44 -10.43 -17.40
CA ARG A 126 -7.00 -11.67 -16.84
C ARG A 126 -7.25 -11.53 -15.33
N ARG A 127 -6.23 -11.10 -14.57
CA ARG A 127 -6.32 -10.96 -13.11
C ARG A 127 -7.41 -9.96 -12.71
N SER A 128 -7.48 -8.82 -13.39
CA SER A 128 -8.54 -7.84 -13.14
C SER A 128 -9.93 -8.43 -13.34
N ASN A 129 -10.13 -9.22 -14.41
CA ASN A 129 -11.41 -9.90 -14.64
C ASN A 129 -11.73 -10.94 -13.56
N ASP A 130 -10.72 -11.69 -13.09
CA ASP A 130 -10.87 -12.68 -12.01
C ASP A 130 -11.25 -12.00 -10.67
N GLU A 131 -10.75 -10.78 -10.44
CA GLU A 131 -11.09 -9.91 -9.30
C GLU A 131 -12.44 -9.17 -9.46
N GLY A 132 -13.14 -9.36 -10.59
CA GLY A 132 -14.41 -8.69 -10.87
C GLY A 132 -14.29 -7.20 -11.21
N THR A 133 -13.10 -6.77 -11.63
CA THR A 133 -12.77 -5.39 -12.00
C THR A 133 -12.34 -5.29 -13.47
N THR A 134 -12.07 -4.09 -13.98
CA THR A 134 -11.41 -3.93 -15.28
C THR A 134 -9.95 -3.56 -15.10
N ALA A 135 -9.08 -3.98 -16.03
CA ALA A 135 -7.66 -3.67 -16.01
C ALA A 135 -7.37 -2.16 -15.89
N SER A 136 -8.22 -1.34 -16.50
CA SER A 136 -8.19 0.12 -16.45
C SER A 136 -8.59 0.72 -15.10
N GLN A 137 -9.19 -0.08 -14.20
CA GLN A 137 -9.65 0.33 -12.88
C GLN A 137 -8.83 -0.31 -11.75
N CYS A 138 -7.70 -0.95 -12.05
CA CYS A 138 -6.86 -1.58 -11.04
C CYS A 138 -5.68 -0.70 -10.64
N GLY A 139 -5.41 -0.68 -9.34
CA GLY A 139 -4.22 -0.10 -8.75
C GLY A 139 -4.05 1.42 -8.93
N PRO A 140 -2.93 1.98 -8.45
CA PRO A 140 -1.94 1.31 -7.62
C PRO A 140 -2.56 0.84 -6.29
N TYR A 141 -2.09 -0.30 -5.79
CA TYR A 141 -2.53 -0.85 -4.51
C TYR A 141 -1.57 -0.36 -3.42
N ALA A 142 -2.08 0.08 -2.28
CA ALA A 142 -1.24 0.58 -1.19
C ALA A 142 -1.82 0.29 0.19
N TRP A 143 -0.95 0.35 1.18
CA TRP A 143 -1.27 0.12 2.59
C TRP A 143 -1.47 1.43 3.33
N ASN A 144 -2.25 1.39 4.41
CA ASN A 144 -2.38 2.51 5.36
C ASN A 144 -1.14 2.65 6.26
N THR A 145 -0.30 1.61 6.37
CA THR A 145 0.84 1.59 7.29
C THR A 145 2.16 1.28 6.58
N PHE A 146 3.23 1.94 7.02
CA PHE A 146 4.57 1.68 6.52
C PHE A 146 5.04 0.25 6.84
N THR A 147 4.74 -0.23 8.06
CA THR A 147 5.10 -1.58 8.51
C THR A 147 4.54 -2.65 7.59
N ALA A 148 3.26 -2.54 7.19
CA ALA A 148 2.65 -3.51 6.30
C ALA A 148 3.25 -3.50 4.90
N ALA A 149 3.45 -2.32 4.31
CA ALA A 149 4.08 -2.21 3.00
C ALA A 149 5.53 -2.75 3.00
N SER A 150 6.25 -2.60 4.11
CA SER A 150 7.68 -2.91 4.19
C SER A 150 7.98 -4.35 4.57
N PHE A 151 7.31 -4.86 5.60
CA PHE A 151 7.74 -6.06 6.34
C PHE A 151 6.75 -7.22 6.26
N SER A 152 5.48 -6.98 5.89
CA SER A 152 4.52 -8.07 5.72
C SER A 152 4.85 -8.91 4.50
N GLU A 153 4.51 -10.20 4.53
CA GLU A 153 4.66 -11.09 3.37
C GLU A 153 3.90 -10.53 2.16
N SER A 154 2.69 -10.01 2.39
CA SER A 154 1.89 -9.36 1.35
C SER A 154 2.63 -8.17 0.74
N GLY A 155 3.10 -7.22 1.55
CA GLY A 155 3.86 -6.05 1.10
C GLY A 155 5.15 -6.41 0.36
N GLN A 156 5.90 -7.40 0.84
CA GLN A 156 7.09 -7.90 0.15
C GLN A 156 6.76 -8.52 -1.20
N SER A 157 5.61 -9.20 -1.31
CA SER A 157 5.19 -9.83 -2.57
C SER A 157 4.96 -8.81 -3.69
N PHE A 158 4.56 -7.57 -3.37
CA PHE A 158 4.34 -6.48 -4.34
C PHE A 158 5.62 -5.80 -4.82
N ARG A 159 6.80 -6.12 -4.24
CA ARG A 159 8.10 -5.63 -4.72
C ARG A 159 8.35 -6.00 -6.18
N VAL A 160 7.78 -7.11 -6.64
CA VAL A 160 7.75 -7.49 -8.06
C VAL A 160 6.30 -7.43 -8.53
N PRO A 161 5.97 -6.66 -9.58
CA PRO A 161 4.61 -6.62 -10.13
C PRO A 161 4.10 -8.04 -10.40
N GLU A 162 2.87 -8.32 -9.98
CA GLU A 162 2.38 -9.70 -10.01
C GLU A 162 2.29 -10.27 -11.43
N ALA A 163 1.96 -9.42 -12.40
CA ALA A 163 1.95 -9.77 -13.81
C ALA A 163 3.33 -10.18 -14.35
N ILE A 164 4.41 -9.77 -13.68
CA ILE A 164 5.78 -10.20 -13.97
C ILE A 164 6.09 -11.54 -13.28
N ARG A 165 5.60 -11.77 -12.06
CA ARG A 165 5.78 -13.06 -11.37
C ARG A 165 5.12 -14.21 -12.13
N ASP A 166 3.98 -13.94 -12.75
CA ASP A 166 3.26 -14.91 -13.58
C ASP A 166 3.80 -15.01 -15.02
N LEU A 167 4.78 -14.17 -15.37
CA LEU A 167 5.32 -14.10 -16.72
C LEU A 167 6.28 -15.27 -16.94
N GLY A 168 5.81 -16.31 -17.64
CA GLY A 168 6.67 -17.41 -18.10
C GLY A 168 7.50 -16.99 -19.30
N VAL A 169 8.66 -16.37 -19.07
CA VAL A 169 9.58 -15.94 -20.13
C VAL A 169 10.58 -17.05 -20.43
N ARG A 170 10.81 -17.35 -21.71
CA ARG A 170 11.87 -18.29 -22.15
C ARG A 170 12.86 -17.59 -23.08
N SER A 171 14.14 -17.91 -22.93
CA SER A 171 15.19 -17.48 -23.84
C SER A 171 15.01 -18.10 -25.23
N PRO A 172 15.67 -17.57 -26.27
CA PRO A 172 15.66 -18.19 -27.61
C PRO A 172 16.14 -19.64 -27.61
N ASP A 173 17.03 -19.98 -26.67
CA ASP A 173 17.57 -21.32 -26.48
C ASP A 173 16.62 -22.25 -25.70
N GLY A 174 15.46 -21.75 -25.28
CA GLY A 174 14.40 -22.49 -24.60
C GLY A 174 14.53 -22.57 -23.07
N GLU A 175 15.53 -21.91 -22.49
CA GLU A 175 15.71 -21.86 -21.03
C GLU A 175 14.73 -20.88 -20.39
N GLU A 176 14.20 -21.21 -19.21
CA GLU A 176 13.31 -20.33 -18.47
C GLU A 176 14.09 -19.15 -17.86
N VAL A 177 13.63 -17.93 -18.09
CA VAL A 177 14.21 -16.72 -17.53
C VAL A 177 13.48 -16.39 -16.24
N ASP A 178 14.15 -16.54 -15.09
CA ASP A 178 13.63 -16.13 -13.78
C ASP A 178 13.72 -14.60 -13.63
N LEU A 179 12.81 -13.91 -14.32
CA LEU A 179 12.70 -12.46 -14.26
C LEU A 179 12.46 -11.94 -12.82
N PRO A 180 11.65 -12.59 -11.98
CA PRO A 180 11.54 -12.22 -10.57
C PRO A 180 12.88 -12.26 -9.82
N ALA A 181 13.73 -13.27 -10.04
CA ALA A 181 15.06 -13.31 -9.44
C ALA A 181 15.96 -12.18 -9.96
N ILE A 182 15.97 -11.96 -11.27
CA ILE A 182 16.75 -10.86 -11.88
C ILE A 182 16.34 -9.50 -11.30
N ILE A 183 15.04 -9.27 -11.13
CA ILE A 183 14.52 -8.03 -10.53
C ILE A 183 15.00 -7.88 -9.09
N ARG A 184 14.88 -8.94 -8.27
CA ARG A 184 15.35 -8.93 -6.88
C ARG A 184 16.85 -8.70 -6.75
N ASP A 185 17.64 -9.17 -7.71
CA ASP A 185 19.10 -9.02 -7.71
C ASP A 185 19.57 -7.65 -8.23
N ARG A 186 18.82 -7.05 -9.17
CA ARG A 186 19.25 -5.83 -9.89
C ARG A 186 18.57 -4.55 -9.41
N LEU A 187 17.35 -4.65 -8.88
CA LEU A 187 16.60 -3.50 -8.40
C LEU A 187 16.60 -3.47 -6.87
N LYS A 188 16.42 -2.28 -6.33
CA LYS A 188 16.28 -2.08 -4.88
C LYS A 188 14.81 -2.11 -4.51
N PRO A 189 14.41 -2.79 -3.43
CA PRO A 189 13.05 -2.68 -2.94
C PRO A 189 12.85 -1.33 -2.26
N VAL A 190 11.69 -0.72 -2.49
CA VAL A 190 11.36 0.62 -2.02
C VAL A 190 9.88 0.68 -1.65
N VAL A 191 9.58 1.45 -0.62
CA VAL A 191 8.23 1.86 -0.29
C VAL A 191 8.04 3.32 -0.67
N VAL A 192 7.07 3.56 -1.55
CA VAL A 192 6.70 4.89 -2.01
C VAL A 192 5.59 5.41 -1.11
N LYS A 193 5.88 6.47 -0.35
CA LYS A 193 4.89 7.18 0.47
C LYS A 193 4.27 8.29 -0.38
N PHE A 194 2.94 8.28 -0.49
CA PHE A 194 2.21 9.25 -1.29
C PHE A 194 0.89 9.67 -0.64
N LYS A 195 0.41 10.85 -1.00
CA LYS A 195 -0.88 11.38 -0.58
C LYS A 195 -2.00 10.81 -1.45
N GLY A 196 -3.05 10.29 -0.83
CA GLY A 196 -4.25 9.78 -1.50
C GLY A 196 -5.54 10.25 -0.82
N GLU A 197 -6.66 10.14 -1.53
CA GLU A 197 -7.99 10.39 -0.97
C GLU A 197 -8.43 9.25 -0.05
N ILE A 198 -9.11 9.61 1.04
CA ILE A 198 -9.69 8.67 1.99
C ILE A 198 -11.11 8.34 1.52
N THR A 199 -11.34 7.09 1.12
CA THR A 199 -12.69 6.62 0.75
C THR A 199 -13.62 6.54 1.97
N ASP A 200 -13.10 6.06 3.10
CA ASP A 200 -13.81 6.04 4.38
C ASP A 200 -12.85 6.34 5.54
N ILE A 201 -13.10 7.47 6.23
CA ILE A 201 -12.29 7.91 7.38
C ILE A 201 -12.41 6.96 8.57
N VAL A 202 -13.54 6.28 8.69
CA VAL A 202 -13.79 5.33 9.76
C VAL A 202 -12.94 4.08 9.55
N ASP A 203 -12.90 3.55 8.34
CA ASP A 203 -12.06 2.39 8.00
C ASP A 203 -10.58 2.74 8.15
N TYR A 204 -10.17 3.94 7.72
CA TYR A 204 -8.80 4.42 7.95
C TYR A 204 -8.46 4.46 9.45
N CYS A 205 -9.35 4.99 10.30
CA CYS A 205 -9.16 4.97 11.75
C CYS A 205 -9.06 3.56 12.31
N VAL A 206 -9.90 2.63 11.85
CA VAL A 206 -9.88 1.22 12.27
C VAL A 206 -8.52 0.61 11.97
N THR A 207 -7.91 0.89 10.80
CA THR A 207 -6.55 0.41 10.50
C THR A 207 -5.50 0.99 11.44
N LEU A 208 -5.56 2.29 11.76
CA LEU A 208 -4.63 2.91 12.71
C LEU A 208 -4.78 2.33 14.13
N TRP A 209 -6.01 2.11 14.59
CA TRP A 209 -6.26 1.45 15.87
C TRP A 209 -5.77 0.00 15.86
N GLY A 210 -6.00 -0.74 14.77
CA GLY A 210 -5.48 -2.08 14.57
C GLY A 210 -3.95 -2.13 14.65
N TYR A 211 -3.27 -1.20 13.99
CA TYR A 211 -1.81 -1.05 14.08
C TYR A 211 -1.32 -0.80 15.51
N LEU A 212 -2.02 0.02 16.29
CA LEU A 212 -1.59 0.38 17.65
C LEU A 212 -1.91 -0.67 18.72
N LEU A 213 -2.92 -1.51 18.48
CA LEU A 213 -3.48 -2.46 19.44
C LEU A 213 -3.12 -3.91 19.16
N SER A 214 -2.68 -4.25 17.96
CA SER A 214 -2.27 -5.61 17.62
C SER A 214 -0.77 -5.77 17.73
N ASP A 215 -0.32 -6.67 18.62
CA ASP A 215 1.09 -7.06 18.70
C ASP A 215 1.52 -7.92 17.48
N ASP A 216 0.57 -8.61 16.83
CA ASP A 216 0.79 -9.57 15.72
C ASP A 216 -0.07 -9.27 14.45
N GLY A 217 -0.63 -8.07 14.32
CA GLY A 217 -1.91 -7.83 13.63
C GLY A 217 -2.00 -8.13 12.13
N GLU A 218 -2.96 -8.96 11.72
CA GLU A 218 -3.32 -9.20 10.31
C GLU A 218 -4.07 -8.02 9.64
N LEU A 219 -4.84 -7.24 10.41
CA LEU A 219 -5.73 -6.20 9.88
C LEU A 219 -5.01 -5.03 9.21
N HIS A 220 -3.84 -4.63 9.70
CA HIS A 220 -3.06 -3.55 9.09
C HIS A 220 -2.22 -4.02 7.90
N LEU A 221 -2.17 -5.34 7.64
CA LEU A 221 -1.36 -5.97 6.59
C LEU A 221 -2.07 -6.04 5.23
N LEU A 222 -3.35 -5.69 5.17
CA LEU A 222 -4.11 -5.63 3.93
C LEU A 222 -3.90 -4.27 3.25
N HIS A 223 -3.78 -4.30 1.93
CA HIS A 223 -3.86 -3.07 1.16
C HIS A 223 -5.31 -2.60 1.17
N THR A 224 -5.50 -1.32 1.46
CA THR A 224 -6.80 -0.67 1.69
C THR A 224 -7.04 0.45 0.70
N PHE A 225 -5.98 0.89 0.03
CA PHE A 225 -6.06 1.87 -1.04
C PHE A 225 -6.10 1.16 -2.39
N HIS A 226 -7.15 1.46 -3.15
CA HIS A 226 -7.31 1.07 -4.53
C HIS A 226 -7.35 2.36 -5.33
N GLY A 227 -6.31 2.63 -6.13
CA GLY A 227 -6.26 3.85 -6.94
C GLY A 227 -7.28 3.88 -8.09
N ASP A 228 -8.12 2.85 -8.24
CA ASP A 228 -9.15 2.72 -9.28
C ASP A 228 -8.63 3.00 -10.70
N GLY A 229 -7.36 2.64 -10.95
CA GLY A 229 -6.65 2.86 -12.21
C GLY A 229 -6.11 4.28 -12.41
N LEU A 230 -6.38 5.20 -11.49
CA LEU A 230 -5.84 6.55 -11.50
C LEU A 230 -4.37 6.53 -11.10
N SER A 231 -3.57 7.32 -11.81
CA SER A 231 -2.17 7.50 -11.44
C SER A 231 -2.05 8.49 -10.29
N ILE A 232 -1.18 8.19 -9.33
CA ILE A 232 -0.76 9.15 -8.33
C ILE A 232 0.30 10.04 -8.96
N PRO A 233 0.08 11.37 -9.04
CA PRO A 233 1.02 12.26 -9.67
C PRO A 233 2.29 12.41 -8.83
N LYS A 234 3.40 12.77 -9.48
CA LYS A 234 4.71 12.91 -8.81
C LYS A 234 4.65 13.86 -7.61
N GLU A 235 3.85 14.91 -7.71
CA GLU A 235 3.70 15.95 -6.69
C GLU A 235 3.08 15.43 -5.40
N ASP A 236 2.32 14.34 -5.47
CA ASP A 236 1.72 13.67 -4.31
C ASP A 236 2.64 12.60 -3.71
N ILE A 237 3.75 12.23 -4.38
CA ILE A 237 4.80 11.37 -3.82
C ILE A 237 5.67 12.21 -2.89
N VAL A 238 5.67 11.88 -1.59
CA VAL A 238 6.35 12.66 -0.56
C VAL A 238 7.65 12.03 -0.06
N ALA A 239 7.81 10.71 -0.22
CA ALA A 239 9.05 10.03 0.14
C ALA A 239 9.23 8.71 -0.63
N LEU A 240 10.50 8.38 -0.86
CA LEU A 240 10.95 7.06 -1.29
C LEU A 240 11.77 6.48 -0.13
N ILE A 241 11.32 5.35 0.42
CA ILE A 241 11.93 4.75 1.59
C ILE A 241 12.53 3.41 1.15
N ASP A 242 13.85 3.36 1.01
CA ASP A 242 14.56 2.12 0.73
C ASP A 242 14.33 1.13 1.88
N VAL A 243 13.96 -0.10 1.55
CA VAL A 243 13.76 -1.18 2.51
C VAL A 243 14.73 -2.32 2.22
N SER A 244 15.05 -3.14 3.22
CA SER A 244 15.89 -4.34 3.09
C SER A 244 15.02 -5.58 3.24
#